data_AF-A0A1B6HXI4-F1
#
_entry.id   AF-A0A1B6HXI4-F1
#
_cell.length_a   1.000
_cell.length_b   1.000
_cell.length_c   1.000
_cell.angle_alpha   90.00
_cell.angle_beta   90.00
_cell.angle_gamma   90.00
#
_symmetry.space_group_name_H-M   'P 1'
#
loop_
_entity.id
_entity.type
_entity.pdbx_description
1 polymer ?
#
loop_
_entity_poly.entity_id
_entity_poly.type
_entity_poly.pdbx_seq_one_letter_code
_entity_poly.pdbx_strand_id
1 'polypeptide(L)'
;KQSGVYFYHNVKILHASISSGKLGHVIQLDQNVNWRVVSQFFIFGSLLLFTTNNFNSFFLGTVIEVDNKYKTIIVKLNEMHNDVCNDIYAEEFTVAASKVFFEPYFHVLTALKQMIMEEFPMEKYIVQVDPLPKTPIYISEQNKATYQIFDKQVSILEPSWPKMLSSFNPSQYRAFKAALTSEFVAIQGPPGTGKTFLGLQIVTALLKNVNIDSPILVVCLKNHALDQFLEGILEKTKSIIRIGGRSQSKKLENYNLKKT
;
A
#
# COMPACT_ATOMS: atom_id res chain seq x y z
N LYS A 1 -20.37 6.73 -18.99
CA LYS A 1 -19.08 6.64 -18.25
C LYS A 1 -18.98 7.86 -17.35
N GLN A 2 -19.21 7.72 -16.03
CA GLN A 2 -19.03 8.86 -15.12
C GLN A 2 -17.55 9.24 -15.09
N SER A 3 -17.22 10.49 -15.39
CA SER A 3 -15.86 11.00 -15.29
C SER A 3 -15.31 10.73 -13.88
N GLY A 4 -14.05 10.27 -13.83
CA GLY A 4 -13.31 9.99 -12.59
C GLY A 4 -12.91 11.24 -11.80
N VAL A 5 -13.45 12.40 -12.17
CA VAL A 5 -13.04 13.72 -11.72
C VAL A 5 -14.29 14.54 -11.39
N TYR A 6 -14.26 15.24 -10.26
CA TYR A 6 -15.23 16.25 -9.88
C TYR A 6 -14.69 17.63 -10.23
N PHE A 7 -15.56 18.50 -10.74
CA PHE A 7 -15.23 19.90 -10.98
C PHE A 7 -16.01 20.75 -9.99
N TYR A 8 -15.30 21.67 -9.35
CA TYR A 8 -15.85 22.68 -8.46
C TYR A 8 -15.52 24.04 -9.06
N HIS A 9 -16.54 24.84 -9.33
CA HIS A 9 -16.38 26.19 -9.85
C HIS A 9 -16.43 27.21 -8.72
N ASN A 10 -15.97 28.43 -9.00
CA ASN A 10 -16.01 29.56 -8.07
C ASN A 10 -15.30 29.27 -6.74
N VAL A 11 -14.22 28.48 -6.77
CA VAL A 11 -13.44 28.15 -5.58
C VAL A 11 -12.51 29.31 -5.25
N LYS A 12 -12.54 29.78 -4.00
CA LYS A 12 -11.66 30.86 -3.51
C LYS A 12 -10.60 30.32 -2.58
N ILE A 13 -9.40 30.86 -2.70
CA ILE A 13 -8.32 30.68 -1.72
C ILE A 13 -8.36 31.89 -0.79
N LEU A 14 -8.58 31.67 0.51
CA LEU A 14 -8.90 32.75 1.44
C LEU A 14 -7.66 33.34 2.12
N HIS A 15 -6.84 32.49 2.74
CA HIS A 15 -5.64 32.88 3.47
C HIS A 15 -4.77 31.65 3.75
N ALA A 16 -3.50 31.90 4.11
CA ALA A 16 -2.63 30.87 4.63
C ALA A 16 -2.99 30.51 6.07
N SER A 17 -2.89 29.22 6.42
CA SER A 17 -3.16 28.67 7.74
C SER A 17 -2.18 27.54 8.05
N ILE A 18 -1.97 27.25 9.33
CA ILE A 18 -1.16 26.12 9.78
C ILE A 18 -2.11 25.07 10.35
N SER A 19 -2.10 23.87 9.78
CA SER A 19 -2.77 22.70 10.35
C SER A 19 -1.80 21.53 10.49
N SER A 20 -1.83 20.87 11.64
CA SER A 20 -1.02 19.67 11.92
C SER A 20 0.48 19.89 11.67
N GLY A 21 0.99 21.09 11.98
CA GLY A 21 2.39 21.47 11.76
C GLY A 21 2.77 21.72 10.29
N LYS A 22 1.80 21.76 9.36
CA LYS A 22 2.03 22.03 7.94
C LYS A 22 1.40 23.37 7.55
N LEU A 23 2.15 24.18 6.81
CA LEU A 23 1.61 25.37 6.14
C LEU A 23 0.69 24.92 5.00
N GLY A 24 -0.50 25.49 4.96
CA GLY A 24 -1.46 25.30 3.88
C GLY A 24 -2.28 26.57 3.64
N HIS A 25 -3.19 26.50 2.69
CA HIS A 25 -4.11 27.57 2.35
C HIS A 25 -5.54 27.09 2.53
N VAL A 26 -6.38 27.93 3.13
CA VAL A 26 -7.80 27.63 3.31
C VAL A 26 -8.53 27.92 2.00
N ILE A 27 -9.18 26.91 1.44
CA ILE A 27 -10.06 27.07 0.29
C ILE A 27 -11.52 26.93 0.69
N GLN A 28 -12.36 27.71 0.02
CA GLN A 28 -13.80 27.70 0.17
C GLN A 28 -14.43 27.28 -1.16
N LEU A 29 -15.26 26.24 -1.11
CA LEU A 29 -16.09 25.82 -2.23
C LEU A 29 -17.39 26.63 -2.27
N ASP A 30 -18.06 26.63 -3.41
CA ASP A 30 -19.40 27.23 -3.58
C ASP A 30 -20.39 26.69 -2.52
N GLN A 31 -21.34 27.53 -2.11
CA GLN A 31 -22.35 27.23 -1.09
C GLN A 31 -23.26 26.05 -1.50
N ASN A 32 -23.45 25.83 -2.80
CA ASN A 32 -24.32 24.77 -3.34
C ASN A 32 -23.68 23.37 -3.37
N VAL A 33 -22.48 23.22 -2.81
CA VAL A 33 -21.77 21.93 -2.81
C VAL A 33 -22.28 20.99 -1.72
N ASN A 34 -22.46 19.71 -2.09
CA ASN A 34 -22.81 18.67 -1.12
C ASN A 34 -21.58 18.27 -0.27
N TRP A 35 -21.47 18.88 0.92
CA TRP A 35 -20.36 18.65 1.86
C TRP A 35 -20.24 17.21 2.37
N ARG A 36 -21.30 16.41 2.34
CA ARG A 36 -21.20 14.97 2.68
C ARG A 36 -20.40 14.22 1.62
N VAL A 37 -20.50 14.63 0.36
CA VAL A 37 -19.72 14.05 -0.75
C VAL A 37 -18.28 14.56 -0.67
N VAL A 38 -18.09 15.87 -0.50
CA VAL A 38 -16.75 16.47 -0.41
C VAL A 38 -15.91 15.82 0.70
N SER A 39 -16.45 15.70 1.92
CA SER A 39 -15.73 15.12 3.06
C SER A 39 -15.37 13.64 2.89
N GLN A 40 -16.05 12.91 2.01
CA GLN A 40 -15.71 11.52 1.68
C GLN A 40 -14.54 11.42 0.68
N PHE A 41 -14.44 12.37 -0.26
CA PHE A 41 -13.45 12.31 -1.34
C PHE A 41 -12.21 13.15 -1.09
N PHE A 42 -12.33 14.23 -0.33
CA PHE A 42 -11.22 15.14 0.00
C PHE A 42 -10.52 14.62 1.26
N ILE A 43 -9.88 13.45 1.15
CA ILE A 43 -9.06 12.90 2.23
C ILE A 43 -7.63 13.47 2.16
N PHE A 44 -6.91 13.45 3.30
CA PHE A 44 -5.49 13.85 3.36
C PHE A 44 -4.69 13.22 2.21
N GLY A 45 -4.00 14.05 1.41
CA GLY A 45 -3.22 13.63 0.23
C GLY A 45 -4.00 13.62 -1.10
N SER A 46 -5.28 13.99 -1.10
CA SER A 46 -6.05 14.06 -2.35
C SER A 46 -5.54 15.17 -3.25
N LEU A 47 -5.30 14.84 -4.53
CA LEU A 47 -4.79 15.77 -5.54
C LEU A 47 -5.90 16.66 -6.10
N LEU A 48 -5.61 17.95 -6.16
CA LEU A 48 -6.45 19.00 -6.71
C LEU A 48 -5.68 19.76 -7.79
N LEU A 49 -6.37 20.12 -8.87
CA LEU A 49 -5.83 20.97 -9.94
C LEU A 49 -6.63 22.27 -9.99
N PHE A 50 -5.95 23.40 -9.91
CA PHE A 50 -6.55 24.73 -9.89
C PHE A 50 -6.27 25.43 -11.22
N THR A 51 -7.30 26.00 -11.85
CA THR A 51 -7.18 26.74 -13.11
C THR A 51 -8.12 27.94 -13.14
N THR A 52 -7.73 28.97 -13.88
CA THR A 52 -8.56 30.13 -14.23
C THR A 52 -8.96 30.14 -15.71
N ASN A 53 -8.46 29.19 -16.53
CA ASN A 53 -8.54 29.23 -17.99
C ASN A 53 -8.85 27.86 -18.63
N ASN A 54 -9.77 27.10 -18.03
CA ASN A 54 -10.20 25.78 -18.51
C ASN A 54 -9.06 24.77 -18.68
N PHE A 55 -8.07 24.79 -17.77
CA PHE A 55 -6.90 23.91 -17.75
C PHE A 55 -5.92 24.09 -18.92
N ASN A 56 -5.95 25.23 -19.63
CA ASN A 56 -4.84 25.62 -20.51
C ASN A 56 -3.55 25.83 -19.69
N SER A 57 -3.68 26.40 -18.50
CA SER A 57 -2.67 26.34 -17.43
C SER A 57 -3.34 25.98 -16.10
N PHE A 58 -2.58 25.32 -15.23
CA PHE A 58 -3.05 24.93 -13.90
C PHE A 58 -1.88 24.72 -12.93
N PHE A 59 -2.17 24.82 -11.64
CA PHE A 59 -1.24 24.41 -10.59
C PHE A 59 -1.86 23.31 -9.72
N LEU A 60 -0.99 22.60 -9.00
CA LEU A 60 -1.37 21.46 -8.17
C LEU A 60 -1.52 21.86 -6.72
N GLY A 61 -2.43 21.21 -6.02
CA GLY A 61 -2.51 21.21 -4.57
C GLY A 61 -2.88 19.85 -4.01
N THR A 62 -2.57 19.62 -2.75
CA THR A 62 -2.93 18.40 -2.02
C THR A 62 -3.70 18.73 -0.76
N VAL A 63 -4.79 18.02 -0.48
CA VAL A 63 -5.59 18.21 0.74
C VAL A 63 -4.76 17.87 1.98
N ILE A 64 -4.70 18.78 2.94
CA ILE A 64 -4.19 18.53 4.30
C ILE A 64 -5.35 18.09 5.19
N GLU A 65 -6.40 18.90 5.27
CA GLU A 65 -7.51 18.66 6.20
C GLU A 65 -8.82 19.22 5.64
N VAL A 66 -9.94 18.62 6.03
CA VAL A 66 -11.28 19.15 5.76
C VAL A 66 -11.90 19.60 7.07
N ASP A 67 -12.25 20.89 7.15
CA ASP A 67 -12.96 21.45 8.27
C ASP A 67 -14.48 21.38 8.01
N ASN A 68 -15.14 20.41 8.62
CA ASN A 68 -16.58 20.22 8.48
C ASN A 68 -17.41 21.29 9.23
N LYS A 69 -16.82 21.99 10.21
CA LYS A 69 -17.52 23.02 10.98
C LYS A 69 -17.65 24.30 10.16
N TYR A 70 -16.55 24.75 9.57
CA TYR A 70 -16.53 25.95 8.74
C TYR A 70 -16.76 25.67 7.26
N LYS A 71 -16.89 24.41 6.86
CA LYS A 71 -17.07 24.00 5.46
C LYS A 71 -15.95 24.57 4.59
N THR A 72 -14.73 24.31 5.01
CA THR A 72 -13.51 24.72 4.31
C THR A 72 -12.56 23.54 4.18
N ILE A 73 -11.57 23.67 3.30
CA ILE A 73 -10.55 22.65 3.09
C ILE A 73 -9.20 23.34 3.19
N ILE A 74 -8.26 22.76 3.93
CA ILE A 74 -6.88 23.24 3.99
C ILE A 74 -6.07 22.45 2.97
N VAL A 75 -5.40 23.13 2.05
CA VAL A 75 -4.62 22.51 0.98
C VAL A 75 -3.18 23.00 1.00
N LYS A 76 -2.23 22.10 0.77
CA LYS A 76 -0.86 22.49 0.42
C LYS A 76 -0.82 22.78 -1.07
N LEU A 77 -0.39 23.97 -1.47
CA LEU A 77 -0.22 24.34 -2.87
C LEU A 77 1.21 24.05 -3.33
N ASN A 78 1.37 23.74 -4.61
CA ASN A 78 2.68 23.66 -5.25
C ASN A 78 3.20 25.09 -5.52
N GLU A 79 4.53 25.27 -5.47
CA GLU A 79 5.23 26.54 -5.68
C GLU A 79 5.09 27.07 -7.11
N MET A 80 4.65 26.23 -8.06
CA MET A 80 4.46 26.56 -9.48
C MET A 80 3.11 27.27 -9.77
N HIS A 81 2.51 27.98 -8.81
CA HIS A 81 1.23 28.69 -9.02
C HIS A 81 1.37 29.97 -9.84
N ASN A 82 2.58 30.56 -9.88
CA ASN A 82 2.87 31.80 -10.62
C ASN A 82 2.64 31.68 -12.13
N ASP A 83 2.68 30.47 -12.69
CA ASP A 83 2.40 30.22 -14.12
C ASP A 83 0.91 30.36 -14.47
N VAL A 84 0.03 30.49 -13.46
CA VAL A 84 -1.43 30.59 -13.62
C VAL A 84 -1.96 31.94 -13.17
N CYS A 85 -1.48 32.46 -12.03
CA CYS A 85 -1.89 33.75 -11.49
C CYS A 85 -0.80 34.35 -10.60
N ASN A 86 -0.73 35.69 -10.55
CA ASN A 86 0.21 36.41 -9.70
C ASN A 86 -0.21 36.44 -8.23
N ASP A 87 -1.52 36.57 -7.96
CA ASP A 87 -2.07 36.57 -6.62
C ASP A 87 -3.16 35.51 -6.51
N ILE A 88 -2.82 34.41 -5.82
CA ILE A 88 -3.73 33.29 -5.60
C ILE A 88 -4.98 33.65 -4.76
N TYR A 89 -4.97 34.78 -4.03
CA TYR A 89 -6.08 35.20 -3.18
C TYR A 89 -7.07 36.14 -3.90
N ALA A 90 -6.67 36.72 -5.03
CA ALA A 90 -7.49 37.65 -5.80
C ALA A 90 -8.41 36.94 -6.82
N GLU A 91 -8.10 35.69 -7.15
CA GLU A 91 -8.72 34.96 -8.25
C GLU A 91 -9.81 33.96 -7.79
N GLU A 92 -10.69 33.60 -8.73
CA GLU A 92 -11.62 32.49 -8.60
C GLU A 92 -11.19 31.31 -9.48
N PHE A 93 -11.15 30.11 -8.90
CA PHE A 93 -10.64 28.93 -9.57
C PHE A 93 -11.75 27.94 -9.92
N THR A 94 -11.57 27.28 -11.06
CA THR A 94 -12.14 25.96 -11.26
C THR A 94 -11.16 24.92 -10.71
N VAL A 95 -11.65 24.06 -9.83
CA VAL A 95 -10.87 22.98 -9.20
C VAL A 95 -11.33 21.63 -9.71
N ALA A 96 -10.42 20.89 -10.34
CA ALA A 96 -10.61 19.49 -10.64
C ALA A 96 -10.07 18.63 -9.50
N ALA A 97 -10.91 17.72 -8.98
CA ALA A 97 -10.54 16.78 -7.94
C ALA A 97 -10.71 15.34 -8.42
N SER A 98 -9.65 14.53 -8.30
CA SER A 98 -9.71 13.11 -8.64
C SER A 98 -10.55 12.33 -7.63
N LYS A 99 -11.42 11.43 -8.10
CA LYS A 99 -12.09 10.42 -7.26
C LYS A 99 -11.11 9.36 -6.74
N VAL A 100 -10.00 9.17 -7.44
CA VAL A 100 -8.97 8.20 -7.10
C VAL A 100 -7.96 8.86 -6.17
N PHE A 101 -7.68 8.19 -5.05
CA PHE A 101 -6.70 8.63 -4.09
C PHE A 101 -5.29 8.61 -4.71
N PHE A 102 -4.65 9.77 -4.82
CA PHE A 102 -3.43 9.98 -5.61
C PHE A 102 -2.14 9.58 -4.87
N GLU A 103 -2.08 9.74 -3.55
CA GLU A 103 -0.87 9.51 -2.74
C GLU A 103 -0.15 8.16 -3.02
N PRO A 104 -0.85 7.01 -3.17
CA PRO A 104 -0.20 5.75 -3.49
C PRO A 104 0.46 5.78 -4.87
N TYR A 105 -0.16 6.42 -5.86
CA TYR A 105 0.41 6.57 -7.21
C TYR A 105 1.62 7.49 -7.20
N PHE A 106 1.58 8.58 -6.41
CA PHE A 106 2.72 9.48 -6.27
C PHE A 106 3.96 8.72 -5.80
N HIS A 107 3.84 7.92 -4.73
CA HIS A 107 4.96 7.13 -4.22
C HIS A 107 5.44 6.05 -5.20
N VAL A 108 4.51 5.35 -5.87
CA VAL A 108 4.86 4.35 -6.89
C VAL A 108 5.60 4.98 -8.07
N LEU A 109 5.06 6.08 -8.62
CA LEU A 109 5.68 6.77 -9.75
C LEU A 109 7.01 7.42 -9.38
N THR A 110 7.16 7.91 -8.14
CA THR A 110 8.43 8.44 -7.64
C THR A 110 9.48 7.35 -7.58
N ALA A 111 9.13 6.18 -7.02
CA ALA A 111 10.03 5.03 -7.00
C ALA A 111 10.41 4.60 -8.43
N LEU A 112 9.43 4.47 -9.33
CA LEU A 112 9.68 4.10 -10.73
C LEU A 112 10.58 5.11 -11.48
N LYS A 113 10.47 6.41 -11.21
CA LYS A 113 11.34 7.44 -11.80
C LYS A 113 12.78 7.36 -11.31
N GLN A 114 13.00 6.81 -10.10
CA GLN A 114 14.31 6.69 -9.48
C GLN A 114 14.97 5.32 -9.76
N MET A 115 14.21 4.34 -10.25
CA MET A 115 14.74 3.02 -10.60
C MET A 115 15.62 3.09 -11.84
N ILE A 116 16.82 2.53 -11.73
CA ILE A 116 17.69 2.22 -12.88
C ILE A 116 17.43 0.78 -13.35
N MET A 117 17.69 0.48 -14.63
CA MET A 117 17.34 -0.83 -15.21
C MET A 117 18.06 -1.97 -14.52
N GLU A 118 19.31 -1.76 -14.12
CA GLU A 118 20.19 -2.77 -13.50
C GLU A 118 19.74 -3.17 -12.08
N GLU A 119 18.87 -2.39 -11.45
CA GLU A 119 18.37 -2.61 -10.09
C GLU A 119 16.88 -3.01 -10.07
N PHE A 120 16.28 -3.32 -11.23
CA PHE A 120 14.86 -3.62 -11.28
C PHE A 120 14.52 -4.87 -10.44
N PRO A 121 13.68 -4.75 -9.38
CA PRO A 121 13.40 -5.87 -8.52
C PRO A 121 12.72 -7.02 -9.27
N MET A 122 13.24 -8.24 -9.11
CA MET A 122 12.68 -9.45 -9.74
C MET A 122 12.61 -9.38 -11.27
N GLU A 123 13.52 -8.62 -11.92
CA GLU A 123 13.59 -8.42 -13.38
C GLU A 123 13.47 -9.74 -14.17
N LYS A 124 14.26 -10.74 -13.78
CA LYS A 124 14.24 -12.09 -14.35
C LYS A 124 12.81 -12.65 -14.51
N TYR A 125 11.96 -12.44 -13.51
CA TYR A 125 10.62 -13.01 -13.47
C TYR A 125 9.54 -12.09 -14.05
N ILE A 126 9.65 -10.79 -13.82
CA ILE A 126 8.62 -9.81 -14.20
C ILE A 126 8.83 -9.30 -15.63
N VAL A 127 10.08 -9.03 -16.02
CA VAL A 127 10.43 -8.41 -17.31
C VAL A 127 10.87 -9.46 -18.31
N GLN A 128 11.82 -10.33 -17.91
CA GLN A 128 12.35 -11.37 -18.79
C GLN A 128 11.43 -12.60 -18.89
N VAL A 129 10.48 -12.73 -17.95
CA VAL A 129 9.50 -13.83 -17.88
C VAL A 129 10.18 -15.21 -17.91
N ASP A 130 11.34 -15.34 -17.26
CA ASP A 130 12.06 -16.61 -17.15
C ASP A 130 11.30 -17.54 -16.18
N PRO A 131 10.74 -18.67 -16.66
CA PRO A 131 9.97 -19.57 -15.83
C PRO A 131 10.84 -20.47 -14.95
N LEU A 132 12.18 -20.45 -15.09
CA LEU A 132 13.07 -21.36 -14.39
C LEU A 132 13.15 -21.02 -12.89
N PRO A 133 12.61 -21.89 -12.02
CA PRO A 133 12.66 -21.67 -10.59
C PRO A 133 14.10 -21.85 -10.11
N LYS A 134 14.57 -20.92 -9.28
CA LYS A 134 15.82 -21.06 -8.54
C LYS A 134 15.50 -21.20 -7.06
N THR A 135 16.36 -21.90 -6.34
CA THR A 135 16.27 -22.05 -4.90
C THR A 135 16.59 -20.70 -4.22
N PRO A 136 15.85 -20.28 -3.18
CA PRO A 136 16.19 -19.10 -2.42
C PRO A 136 17.63 -19.13 -1.89
N ILE A 137 18.36 -18.02 -2.06
CA ILE A 137 19.79 -17.89 -1.72
C ILE A 137 20.07 -18.28 -0.25
N TYR A 138 19.18 -17.90 0.67
CA TYR A 138 19.34 -18.20 2.09
C TYR A 138 19.35 -19.70 2.40
N ILE A 139 18.80 -20.56 1.54
CA ILE A 139 18.82 -22.01 1.73
C ILE A 139 20.25 -22.53 1.54
N SER A 140 20.92 -22.08 0.47
CA SER A 140 22.32 -22.41 0.21
C SER A 140 23.26 -21.81 1.25
N GLU A 141 23.09 -20.54 1.62
CA GLU A 141 23.97 -19.85 2.58
C GLU A 141 23.94 -20.48 3.97
N GLN A 142 22.76 -20.94 4.41
CA GLN A 142 22.59 -21.55 5.72
C GLN A 142 22.83 -23.06 5.72
N ASN A 143 23.23 -23.64 4.59
CA ASN A 143 23.34 -25.09 4.38
C ASN A 143 22.10 -25.86 4.88
N LYS A 144 20.90 -25.28 4.68
CA LYS A 144 19.66 -25.79 5.25
C LYS A 144 18.99 -26.78 4.31
N ALA A 145 19.32 -28.06 4.48
CA ALA A 145 18.69 -29.14 3.71
C ALA A 145 17.33 -29.58 4.28
N THR A 146 17.01 -29.27 5.54
CA THR A 146 15.85 -29.85 6.25
C THR A 146 15.08 -28.81 7.06
N TYR A 147 13.75 -28.81 6.93
CA TYR A 147 12.82 -28.00 7.70
C TYR A 147 11.95 -28.86 8.61
N GLN A 148 11.70 -28.37 9.83
CA GLN A 148 10.63 -28.82 10.69
C GLN A 148 9.31 -28.20 10.23
N ILE A 149 8.50 -28.98 9.50
CA ILE A 149 7.20 -28.57 8.98
C ILE A 149 6.12 -29.35 9.73
N PHE A 150 5.27 -28.63 10.47
CA PHE A 150 4.41 -29.23 11.49
C PHE A 150 5.25 -30.09 12.46
N ASP A 151 4.92 -31.38 12.57
CA ASP A 151 5.56 -32.35 13.45
C ASP A 151 6.56 -33.26 12.71
N LYS A 152 6.97 -32.90 11.48
CA LYS A 152 7.89 -33.71 10.66
C LYS A 152 9.12 -32.93 10.22
N GLN A 153 10.25 -33.62 10.18
CA GLN A 153 11.46 -33.20 9.48
C GLN A 153 11.27 -33.48 7.98
N VAL A 154 11.47 -32.46 7.14
CA VAL A 154 11.28 -32.54 5.69
C VAL A 154 12.54 -32.04 5.00
N SER A 155 13.17 -32.91 4.22
CA SER A 155 14.28 -32.53 3.34
C SER A 155 13.75 -31.71 2.18
N ILE A 156 13.93 -30.39 2.22
CA ILE A 156 13.24 -29.47 1.32
C ILE A 156 13.77 -29.52 -0.12
N LEU A 157 15.03 -29.91 -0.29
CA LEU A 157 15.70 -30.05 -1.59
C LEU A 157 15.36 -31.38 -2.28
N GLU A 158 14.83 -32.36 -1.54
CA GLU A 158 14.47 -33.66 -2.08
C GLU A 158 13.07 -33.62 -2.75
N PRO A 159 12.87 -34.37 -3.84
CA PRO A 159 11.58 -34.42 -4.52
C PRO A 159 10.50 -35.08 -3.66
N SER A 160 10.86 -36.07 -2.83
CA SER A 160 9.95 -36.87 -2.02
C SER A 160 9.61 -36.21 -0.69
N TRP A 161 8.69 -35.24 -0.71
CA TRP A 161 8.08 -34.71 0.50
C TRP A 161 7.02 -35.69 1.05
N PRO A 162 6.78 -35.74 2.38
CA PRO A 162 5.80 -36.65 2.95
C PRO A 162 4.39 -36.37 2.43
N LYS A 163 3.67 -37.43 2.02
CA LYS A 163 2.31 -37.38 1.43
C LYS A 163 1.21 -36.77 2.31
N MET A 164 1.49 -36.53 3.59
CA MET A 164 0.48 -36.11 4.56
C MET A 164 0.96 -34.91 5.35
N LEU A 165 0.66 -33.74 4.80
CA LEU A 165 0.19 -32.61 5.57
C LEU A 165 -1.34 -32.67 5.44
N SER A 166 -2.02 -33.41 6.32
CA SER A 166 -3.47 -33.68 6.23
C SER A 166 -4.35 -32.43 6.15
N SER A 167 -3.78 -31.28 6.45
CA SER A 167 -4.40 -29.96 6.39
C SER A 167 -4.45 -29.34 4.99
N PHE A 168 -3.77 -29.92 3.99
CA PHE A 168 -3.70 -29.37 2.63
C PHE A 168 -4.33 -30.29 1.59
N ASN A 169 -5.09 -29.68 0.68
CA ASN A 169 -5.43 -30.32 -0.59
C ASN A 169 -4.20 -30.36 -1.53
N PRO A 170 -4.24 -31.14 -2.64
CA PRO A 170 -3.08 -31.28 -3.54
C PRO A 170 -2.53 -29.95 -4.11
N SER A 171 -3.41 -28.98 -4.39
CA SER A 171 -3.02 -27.67 -4.93
C SER A 171 -2.33 -26.81 -3.88
N GLN A 172 -2.85 -26.80 -2.65
CA GLN A 172 -2.24 -26.09 -1.52
C GLN A 172 -0.91 -26.71 -1.14
N TYR A 173 -0.80 -28.04 -1.18
CA TYR A 173 0.45 -28.75 -0.93
C TYR A 173 1.52 -28.38 -1.96
N ARG A 174 1.18 -28.38 -3.26
CA ARG A 174 2.09 -27.95 -4.33
C ARG A 174 2.53 -26.50 -4.13
N ALA A 175 1.60 -25.60 -3.83
CA ALA A 175 1.89 -24.19 -3.61
C ALA A 175 2.76 -23.96 -2.35
N PHE A 176 2.49 -24.69 -1.27
CA PHE A 176 3.28 -24.66 -0.04
C PHE A 176 4.73 -25.11 -0.29
N LYS A 177 4.91 -26.24 -0.98
CA LYS A 177 6.24 -26.74 -1.36
C LYS A 177 6.98 -25.71 -2.22
N ALA A 178 6.33 -25.16 -3.25
CA ALA A 178 6.94 -24.15 -4.11
C ALA A 178 7.38 -22.92 -3.31
N ALA A 179 6.51 -22.39 -2.44
CA ALA A 179 6.81 -21.20 -1.64
C ALA A 179 8.01 -21.34 -0.70
N LEU A 180 8.35 -22.57 -0.28
CA LEU A 180 9.51 -22.84 0.59
C LEU A 180 10.78 -23.19 -0.18
N THR A 181 10.70 -23.45 -1.49
CA THR A 181 11.82 -24.01 -2.28
C THR A 181 12.16 -23.18 -3.51
N SER A 182 11.35 -22.19 -3.87
CA SER A 182 11.57 -21.31 -5.02
C SER A 182 11.69 -19.85 -4.57
N GLU A 183 12.67 -19.13 -5.11
CA GLU A 183 12.93 -17.71 -4.78
C GLU A 183 11.80 -16.77 -5.20
N PHE A 184 10.97 -17.20 -6.16
CA PHE A 184 9.81 -16.47 -6.63
C PHE A 184 8.65 -17.43 -6.91
N VAL A 185 7.46 -17.14 -6.38
CA VAL A 185 6.25 -17.95 -6.56
C VAL A 185 5.02 -17.07 -6.64
N ALA A 186 4.21 -17.26 -7.69
CA ALA A 186 2.86 -16.71 -7.79
C ALA A 186 1.83 -17.77 -7.40
N ILE A 187 1.06 -17.52 -6.34
CA ILE A 187 -0.01 -18.42 -5.88
C ILE A 187 -1.36 -17.80 -6.20
N GLN A 188 -2.10 -18.43 -7.10
CA GLN A 188 -3.44 -18.01 -7.50
C GLN A 188 -4.51 -18.97 -6.96
N GLY A 189 -5.67 -18.43 -6.60
CA GLY A 189 -6.85 -19.24 -6.29
C GLY A 189 -8.11 -18.40 -6.16
N PRO A 190 -9.30 -18.94 -6.46
CA PRO A 190 -10.59 -18.28 -6.21
C PRO A 190 -10.79 -17.82 -4.76
N PRO A 191 -11.76 -16.93 -4.47
CA PRO A 191 -12.18 -16.64 -3.10
C PRO A 191 -12.51 -17.93 -2.33
N GLY A 192 -12.15 -17.99 -1.04
CA GLY A 192 -12.43 -19.16 -0.19
C GLY A 192 -11.47 -20.35 -0.31
N THR A 193 -10.49 -20.36 -1.22
CA THR A 193 -9.56 -21.50 -1.39
C THR A 193 -8.45 -21.63 -0.34
N GLY A 194 -8.56 -20.91 0.78
CA GLY A 194 -7.61 -21.01 1.88
C GLY A 194 -6.25 -20.34 1.63
N LYS A 195 -6.14 -19.34 0.74
CA LYS A 195 -4.88 -18.59 0.51
C LYS A 195 -4.31 -17.98 1.79
N THR A 196 -5.16 -17.39 2.63
CA THR A 196 -4.76 -16.84 3.94
C THR A 196 -4.19 -17.93 4.84
N PHE A 197 -4.87 -19.07 4.94
CA PHE A 197 -4.41 -20.24 5.70
C PHE A 197 -3.05 -20.73 5.18
N LEU A 198 -2.92 -20.91 3.87
CA LEU A 198 -1.67 -21.31 3.22
C LEU A 198 -0.54 -20.33 3.52
N GLY A 199 -0.77 -19.02 3.39
CA GLY A 199 0.20 -17.98 3.71
C GLY A 199 0.66 -18.03 5.17
N LEU A 200 -0.25 -18.26 6.11
CA LEU A 200 0.09 -18.43 7.53
C LEU A 200 1.00 -19.65 7.76
N GLN A 201 0.73 -20.77 7.08
CA GLN A 201 1.59 -21.95 7.18
C GLN A 201 2.97 -21.68 6.58
N ILE A 202 3.06 -20.97 5.45
CA ILE A 202 4.34 -20.61 4.81
C ILE A 202 5.18 -19.78 5.78
N VAL A 203 4.60 -18.69 6.31
CA VAL A 203 5.30 -17.82 7.28
C VAL A 203 5.69 -18.59 8.54
N THR A 204 4.82 -19.46 9.04
CA THR A 204 5.12 -20.32 10.20
C THR A 204 6.33 -21.21 9.95
N ALA A 205 6.38 -21.86 8.77
CA ALA A 205 7.49 -22.71 8.39
C ALA A 205 8.79 -21.89 8.23
N LEU A 206 8.73 -20.71 7.62
CA LEU A 206 9.90 -19.83 7.49
C LEU A 206 10.39 -19.37 8.87
N LEU A 207 9.53 -18.84 9.73
CA LEU A 207 9.92 -18.37 11.08
C LEU A 207 10.55 -19.47 11.94
N LYS A 208 10.09 -20.72 11.80
CA LYS A 208 10.62 -21.85 12.58
C LYS A 208 11.96 -22.35 12.06
N ASN A 209 12.21 -22.22 10.76
CA ASN A 209 13.31 -22.91 10.09
C ASN A 209 14.36 -21.99 9.50
N VAL A 210 14.08 -20.71 9.32
CA VAL A 210 14.95 -19.74 8.67
C VAL A 210 15.40 -18.74 9.73
N ASN A 211 16.71 -18.67 9.95
CA ASN A 211 17.30 -17.79 10.96
C ASN A 211 18.12 -16.74 10.22
N ILE A 212 17.45 -15.76 9.64
CA ILE A 212 18.07 -14.64 8.93
C ILE A 212 17.78 -13.40 9.76
N ASP A 213 18.77 -12.52 9.94
CA ASP A 213 18.65 -11.23 10.63
C ASP A 213 17.83 -10.20 9.82
N SER A 214 16.91 -10.66 8.97
CA SER A 214 16.05 -9.82 8.11
C SER A 214 14.57 -10.13 8.36
N PRO A 215 13.72 -9.12 8.51
CA PRO A 215 12.30 -9.31 8.76
C PRO A 215 11.57 -9.86 7.52
N ILE A 216 10.52 -10.64 7.75
CA ILE A 216 9.57 -11.01 6.69
C ILE A 216 8.65 -9.82 6.43
N LEU A 217 8.75 -9.23 5.23
CA LEU A 217 7.86 -8.14 4.81
C LEU A 217 6.53 -8.70 4.27
N VAL A 218 5.42 -8.32 4.92
CA VAL A 218 4.07 -8.66 4.47
C VAL A 218 3.36 -7.42 3.96
N VAL A 219 2.94 -7.44 2.69
CA VAL A 219 2.25 -6.32 2.04
C VAL A 219 0.85 -6.76 1.60
N CYS A 220 -0.16 -5.93 1.88
CA CYS A 220 -1.55 -6.14 1.46
C CYS A 220 -2.18 -4.82 1.02
N LEU A 221 -3.09 -4.87 0.04
CA LEU A 221 -3.77 -3.67 -0.47
C LEU A 221 -4.76 -3.05 0.56
N LYS A 222 -5.41 -3.88 1.39
CA LYS A 222 -6.42 -3.45 2.35
C LYS A 222 -5.94 -3.68 3.78
N ASN A 223 -6.10 -2.68 4.66
CA ASN A 223 -5.78 -2.79 6.08
C ASN A 223 -6.42 -4.00 6.75
N HIS A 224 -7.71 -4.23 6.51
CA HIS A 224 -8.41 -5.36 7.14
C HIS A 224 -7.81 -6.73 6.76
N ALA A 225 -7.35 -6.90 5.51
CA ALA A 225 -6.70 -8.14 5.08
C ALA A 225 -5.32 -8.32 5.74
N LEU A 226 -4.55 -7.22 5.85
CA LEU A 226 -3.29 -7.22 6.58
C LEU A 226 -3.49 -7.58 8.05
N ASP A 227 -4.43 -6.92 8.71
CA ASP A 227 -4.72 -7.10 10.13
C ASP A 227 -5.14 -8.55 10.43
N GLN A 228 -6.06 -9.13 9.65
CA GLN A 228 -6.46 -10.53 9.79
C GLN A 228 -5.28 -11.50 9.61
N PHE A 229 -4.39 -11.23 8.66
CA PHE A 229 -3.23 -12.07 8.43
C PHE A 229 -2.22 -11.97 9.58
N LEU A 230 -1.93 -10.76 10.06
CA LEU A 230 -1.02 -10.53 11.18
C LEU A 230 -1.58 -11.08 12.50
N GLU A 231 -2.89 -11.04 12.72
CA GLU A 231 -3.54 -11.71 13.86
C GLU A 231 -3.26 -13.22 13.87
N GLY A 232 -3.27 -13.88 12.70
CA GLY A 232 -2.89 -15.29 12.60
C GLY A 232 -1.39 -15.52 12.88
N ILE A 233 -0.52 -14.58 12.47
CA ILE A 233 0.92 -14.66 12.76
C ILE A 233 1.21 -14.42 14.25
N LEU A 234 0.41 -13.61 14.94
CA LEU A 234 0.55 -13.36 16.39
C LEU A 234 0.45 -14.62 17.24
N GLU A 235 -0.16 -15.69 16.73
CA GLU A 235 -0.17 -17.01 17.38
C GLU A 235 1.19 -17.72 17.31
N LYS A 236 2.07 -17.29 16.42
CA LYS A 236 3.37 -17.92 16.11
C LYS A 236 4.56 -17.11 16.59
N THR A 237 4.46 -15.78 16.53
CA THR A 237 5.50 -14.87 17.01
C THR A 237 4.91 -13.57 17.54
N LYS A 238 5.61 -12.95 18.50
CA LYS A 238 5.31 -11.60 18.99
C LYS A 238 6.24 -10.55 18.40
N SER A 239 7.24 -10.94 17.61
CA SER A 239 8.13 -9.99 16.93
C SER A 239 7.47 -9.51 15.64
N ILE A 240 6.52 -8.57 15.77
CA ILE A 240 5.75 -8.00 14.67
C ILE A 240 5.78 -6.48 14.77
N ILE A 241 6.03 -5.82 13.65
CA ILE A 241 5.85 -4.37 13.49
C ILE A 241 4.84 -4.16 12.37
N ARG A 242 3.70 -3.54 12.69
CA ARG A 242 2.65 -3.22 11.73
C ARG A 242 2.73 -1.75 11.35
N ILE A 243 2.96 -1.49 10.05
CA ILE A 243 3.08 -0.14 9.49
C ILE A 243 1.81 0.21 8.73
N GLY A 244 1.28 1.41 8.95
CA GLY A 244 0.09 1.95 8.29
C GLY A 244 -0.86 2.62 9.27
N GLY A 245 -1.79 3.45 8.79
CA GLY A 245 -2.84 4.03 9.62
C GLY A 245 -4.06 3.12 9.77
N ARG A 246 -5.00 3.48 10.65
CA ARG A 246 -6.38 2.98 10.69
C ARG A 246 -6.54 1.45 10.82
N SER A 247 -5.67 0.76 11.57
CA SER A 247 -5.98 -0.59 12.00
C SER A 247 -7.18 -0.57 12.95
N GLN A 248 -8.05 -1.56 12.85
CA GLN A 248 -9.19 -1.74 13.76
C GLN A 248 -8.98 -2.93 14.72
N SER A 249 -7.84 -3.62 14.59
CA SER A 249 -7.53 -4.78 15.42
C SER A 249 -6.96 -4.35 16.77
N LYS A 250 -7.72 -4.61 17.84
CA LYS A 250 -7.25 -4.40 19.22
C LYS A 250 -6.02 -5.25 19.55
N LYS A 251 -5.92 -6.45 18.97
CA LYS A 251 -4.77 -7.34 19.20
C LYS A 251 -3.47 -6.77 18.64
N LEU A 252 -3.57 -5.98 17.56
CA LEU A 252 -2.42 -5.38 16.89
C LEU A 252 -2.03 -4.00 17.45
N GLU A 253 -2.77 -3.47 18.41
CA GLU A 253 -2.56 -2.11 18.93
C GLU A 253 -1.13 -1.88 19.42
N ASN A 254 -0.59 -2.83 20.19
CA ASN A 254 0.78 -2.78 20.72
C ASN A 254 1.88 -3.04 19.68
N TYR A 255 1.50 -3.48 18.47
CA TYR A 255 2.43 -3.78 17.38
C TYR A 255 2.41 -2.71 16.28
N ASN A 256 1.48 -1.76 16.37
CA ASN A 256 1.43 -0.63 15.46
C ASN A 256 2.63 0.28 15.70
N LEU A 257 3.36 0.59 14.64
CA LEU A 257 4.38 1.63 14.69
C LEU A 257 3.67 2.97 14.95
N LYS A 258 3.72 3.43 16.19
CA LYS A 258 3.28 4.80 16.52
C LYS A 258 4.21 5.75 15.79
N LYS A 259 3.68 6.56 14.88
CA LYS A 259 4.41 7.72 14.39
C LYS A 259 4.62 8.63 15.60
N THR A 260 5.83 8.60 16.15
CA THR A 260 6.40 9.72 16.91
C THR A 260 6.44 10.96 16.03
#